data_AF-A0A820FGK4-F1
#
_entry.id   AF-A0A820FGK4-F1
#
_cell.length_a   1.000
_cell.length_b   1.000
_cell.length_c   1.000
_cell.angle_alpha   90.00
_cell.angle_beta   90.00
_cell.angle_gamma   90.00
#
_symmetry.space_group_name_H-M   'P 1'
#
loop_
_entity.id
_entity.type
_entity.pdbx_description
1 polymer ?
#
loop_
_entity_poly.entity_id
_entity_poly.type
_entity_poly.pdbx_seq_one_letter_code
_entity_poly.pdbx_strand_id
1 'polypeptide(L)'
;NNKNDTTTRDLFLERVHNDLLSQWQLPDVVRSSIQTWDDIVTNRSLFLDILDELIGGPRMTFTSRLKATEFDPLLIDYKVQSLLDMSYCALRQRNFKLALTKLNETRHRLDLCQNPLMKSIYWNEIYCDVHLKRHQMQSSTTTLSSLLSTSVAKELKKMETKVNSLQIIDQQTAQLNSNYIQLNSQFSRTVIDFLLAQPQAYYEYEQDEKIPQAKHKQLEMYLYGLDNNTKQIQQADQLIYELFHKCTSILKENIEKQENDLQNPSINICSAKENILSRDYNELASVCDDYLRRYENNEVENNLMDNLFQGNNGNNIAELIVKSVLLSMKYGSNEGVKRFSRLLQIVDLYPNTMD
;
A
#
# COMPACT_ATOMS: atom_id res chain seq x y z
N ASN A 1 -46.25 16.74 -11.02
CA ASN A 1 -45.39 17.74 -10.33
C ASN A 1 -44.07 17.21 -9.78
N ASN A 2 -43.52 16.06 -10.22
CA ASN A 2 -42.32 15.47 -9.58
C ASN A 2 -41.00 15.63 -10.38
N LYS A 3 -41.00 16.26 -11.56
CA LYS A 3 -39.77 16.42 -12.38
C LYS A 3 -38.99 17.71 -12.10
N ASN A 4 -39.65 18.76 -11.59
CA ASN A 4 -38.98 20.04 -11.34
C ASN A 4 -38.20 20.05 -10.00
N ASP A 5 -38.53 19.14 -9.09
CA ASP A 5 -37.96 19.08 -7.74
C ASP A 5 -36.55 18.45 -7.75
N THR A 6 -36.35 17.38 -8.53
CA THR A 6 -35.03 16.74 -8.72
C THR A 6 -34.06 17.68 -9.43
N THR A 7 -34.48 18.35 -10.50
CA THR A 7 -33.61 19.29 -11.23
C THR A 7 -33.18 20.47 -10.36
N THR A 8 -34.03 20.95 -9.46
CA THR A 8 -33.69 22.03 -8.52
C THR A 8 -32.69 21.57 -7.47
N ARG A 9 -32.86 20.34 -6.95
CA ARG A 9 -31.90 19.71 -6.02
C ARG A 9 -30.54 19.50 -6.67
N ASP A 10 -30.51 18.97 -7.89
CA ASP A 10 -29.26 18.69 -8.61
C ASP A 10 -28.48 20.00 -8.89
N LEU A 11 -29.18 21.05 -9.35
CA LEU A 11 -28.57 22.38 -9.54
C LEU A 11 -28.08 23.01 -8.24
N PHE A 12 -28.78 22.78 -7.12
CA PHE A 12 -28.33 23.23 -5.81
C PHE A 12 -27.05 22.51 -5.39
N LEU A 13 -26.99 21.19 -5.53
CA LEU A 13 -25.81 20.38 -5.20
C LEU A 13 -24.61 20.73 -6.09
N GLU A 14 -24.84 20.99 -7.38
CA GLU A 14 -23.80 21.46 -8.29
C GLU A 14 -23.20 22.79 -7.83
N ARG A 15 -24.03 23.74 -7.38
CA ARG A 15 -23.54 25.00 -6.80
C ARG A 15 -22.81 24.78 -5.48
N VAL A 16 -23.35 23.95 -4.58
CA VAL A 16 -22.67 23.61 -3.32
C VAL A 16 -21.31 22.98 -3.59
N HIS A 17 -21.21 22.11 -4.58
CA HIS A 17 -19.94 21.54 -5.01
C HIS A 17 -18.98 22.64 -5.49
N ASN A 18 -19.39 23.43 -6.48
CA ASN A 18 -18.52 24.40 -7.14
C ASN A 18 -18.13 25.57 -6.25
N ASP A 19 -19.05 26.08 -5.44
CA ASP A 19 -18.87 27.32 -4.67
C ASP A 19 -18.34 27.07 -3.26
N LEU A 20 -18.52 25.86 -2.70
CA LEU A 20 -18.15 25.55 -1.32
C LEU A 20 -17.24 24.34 -1.19
N LEU A 21 -17.68 23.16 -1.63
CA LEU A 21 -16.96 21.91 -1.35
C LEU A 21 -15.64 21.80 -2.13
N SER A 22 -15.58 22.34 -3.35
CA SER A 22 -14.35 22.41 -4.16
C SER A 22 -13.27 23.30 -3.54
N GLN A 23 -13.68 24.28 -2.72
CA GLN A 23 -12.79 25.26 -2.09
C GLN A 23 -12.28 24.80 -0.72
N TRP A 24 -12.83 23.70 -0.18
CA TRP A 24 -12.45 23.17 1.12
C TRP A 24 -11.03 22.60 1.11
N GLN A 25 -10.08 23.41 1.54
CA GLN A 25 -8.70 22.96 1.76
C GLN A 25 -8.58 22.27 3.12
N LEU A 26 -7.99 21.08 3.13
CA LEU A 26 -7.60 20.43 4.38
C LEU A 26 -6.29 21.05 4.91
N PRO A 27 -6.02 20.94 6.23
CA PRO A 27 -4.77 21.42 6.79
C PRO A 27 -3.56 20.67 6.21
N ASP A 28 -2.36 21.20 6.42
CA ASP A 28 -1.14 20.47 6.07
C ASP A 28 -0.97 19.25 6.99
N VAL A 29 -0.68 18.09 6.41
CA VAL A 29 -0.59 16.79 7.09
C VAL A 29 0.55 16.75 8.12
N VAL A 30 1.64 17.48 7.86
CA VAL A 30 2.86 17.44 8.69
C VAL A 30 2.93 18.62 9.63
N ARG A 31 2.51 19.81 9.18
CA ARG A 31 2.66 21.07 9.94
C ARG A 31 1.51 21.32 10.92
N SER A 32 0.32 20.81 10.64
CA SER A 32 -0.86 21.08 11.48
C SER A 32 -0.99 20.04 12.58
N SER A 33 -1.44 20.45 13.77
CA SER A 33 -1.65 19.51 14.88
C SER A 33 -2.82 18.56 14.59
N ILE A 34 -2.80 17.38 15.22
CA ILE A 34 -3.90 16.43 15.10
C ILE A 34 -5.23 17.00 15.63
N GLN A 35 -5.18 17.90 16.62
CA GLN A 35 -6.37 18.59 17.14
C GLN A 35 -6.99 19.50 16.09
N THR A 36 -6.18 20.30 15.37
CA THR A 36 -6.67 21.16 14.29
C THR A 36 -7.33 20.33 13.18
N TRP A 37 -6.75 19.17 12.86
CA TRP A 37 -7.34 18.23 11.91
C TRP A 37 -8.70 17.70 12.41
N ASP A 38 -8.78 17.25 13.66
CA ASP A 38 -10.00 16.72 14.26
C ASP A 38 -11.12 17.76 14.30
N ASP A 39 -10.82 18.99 14.71
CA ASP A 39 -11.77 20.11 14.73
C ASP A 39 -12.33 20.38 13.33
N ILE A 40 -11.47 20.47 12.32
CA ILE A 40 -11.89 20.79 10.94
C ILE A 40 -12.70 19.65 10.34
N VAL A 41 -12.24 18.40 10.46
CA VAL A 41 -12.92 17.24 9.87
C VAL A 41 -14.25 16.98 10.56
N THR A 42 -14.31 17.10 11.88
CA THR A 42 -15.55 16.93 12.65
C THR A 42 -16.57 18.02 12.30
N ASN A 43 -16.16 19.29 12.28
CA ASN A 43 -17.06 20.39 11.94
C ASN A 43 -17.56 20.29 10.49
N ARG A 44 -16.70 19.92 9.54
CA ARG A 44 -17.09 19.68 8.14
C ARG A 44 -18.06 18.50 8.02
N SER A 45 -17.81 17.40 8.72
CA SER A 45 -18.72 16.26 8.75
C SER A 45 -20.09 16.66 9.27
N LEU A 46 -20.16 17.42 10.37
CA LEU A 46 -21.43 17.91 10.92
C LEU A 46 -22.16 18.84 9.95
N PHE A 47 -21.42 19.73 9.28
CA PHE A 47 -22.00 20.59 8.26
C PHE A 47 -22.57 19.81 7.09
N LEU A 48 -21.88 18.76 6.61
CA LEU A 48 -22.39 17.86 5.57
C LEU A 48 -23.64 17.10 6.02
N ASP A 49 -23.71 16.68 7.29
CA ASP A 49 -24.90 16.03 7.84
C ASP A 49 -26.10 17.00 7.89
N ILE A 50 -25.88 18.25 8.28
CA ILE A 50 -26.91 19.30 8.25
C ILE A 50 -27.36 19.61 6.82
N LEU A 51 -26.41 19.69 5.87
CA LEU A 51 -26.74 19.92 4.46
C LEU A 51 -27.60 18.78 3.90
N ASP A 52 -27.26 17.53 4.19
CA ASP A 52 -28.05 16.37 3.76
C ASP A 52 -29.48 16.41 4.31
N GLU A 53 -29.65 16.77 5.59
CA GLU A 53 -30.97 16.95 6.19
C GLU A 53 -31.78 18.05 5.51
N LEU A 54 -31.16 19.18 5.17
CA LEU A 54 -31.82 20.31 4.51
C LEU A 54 -32.31 20.00 3.09
N ILE A 55 -31.61 19.13 2.36
CA ILE A 55 -31.98 18.72 0.99
C ILE A 55 -32.96 17.53 0.95
N GLY A 56 -33.50 17.11 2.10
CA GLY A 56 -34.47 16.02 2.20
C GLY A 56 -33.86 14.64 2.45
N GLY A 57 -32.62 14.58 2.94
CA GLY A 57 -32.04 13.40 3.57
C GLY A 57 -32.75 13.01 4.87
N PRO A 58 -32.33 11.90 5.52
CA PRO A 58 -32.93 11.46 6.77
C PRO A 58 -32.79 12.54 7.84
N ARG A 59 -33.91 12.99 8.43
CA ARG A 59 -33.86 13.96 9.53
C ARG A 59 -33.11 13.40 10.73
N MET A 60 -32.19 14.18 11.28
CA MET A 60 -31.49 13.88 12.54
C MET A 60 -32.40 14.17 13.74
N THR A 61 -33.62 13.61 13.75
CA THR A 61 -34.52 13.72 14.90
C THR A 61 -34.24 12.60 15.89
N PHE A 62 -33.97 12.97 17.15
CA PHE A 62 -33.90 12.06 18.31
C PHE A 62 -35.16 11.21 18.50
N THR A 63 -36.27 11.60 17.86
CA THR A 63 -37.52 10.84 17.83
C THR A 63 -38.17 10.94 16.45
N SER A 64 -38.37 9.78 15.83
CA SER A 64 -39.44 9.45 14.86
C SER A 64 -38.97 9.04 13.46
N ARG A 65 -39.39 7.82 13.14
CA ARG A 65 -39.29 7.10 11.87
C ARG A 65 -39.99 7.88 10.76
N LEU A 66 -39.25 8.40 9.80
CA LEU A 66 -39.75 8.65 8.44
C LEU A 66 -38.64 8.30 7.44
N LYS A 67 -39.10 7.84 6.27
CA LYS A 67 -38.43 7.03 5.25
C LYS A 67 -36.98 7.42 5.00
N ALA A 68 -36.09 6.43 5.10
CA ALA A 68 -34.69 6.51 4.71
C ALA A 68 -34.58 6.88 3.22
N THR A 69 -34.45 8.17 2.94
CA THR A 69 -33.82 8.64 1.71
C THR A 69 -32.33 8.38 1.87
N GLU A 70 -31.71 7.73 0.89
CA GLU A 70 -30.27 7.49 0.89
C GLU A 70 -29.54 8.83 0.91
N PHE A 71 -28.54 8.95 1.80
CA PHE A 71 -27.70 10.14 1.93
C PHE A 71 -27.10 10.49 0.57
N ASP A 72 -27.02 11.77 0.23
CA ASP A 72 -26.61 12.18 -1.11
C ASP A 72 -25.17 11.66 -1.44
N PRO A 73 -24.97 10.90 -2.54
CA PRO A 73 -23.68 10.29 -2.85
C PRO A 73 -22.52 11.29 -2.91
N LEU A 74 -22.77 12.52 -3.34
CA LEU A 74 -21.76 13.58 -3.36
C LEU A 74 -21.31 13.94 -1.94
N LEU A 75 -22.25 14.09 -1.01
CA LEU A 75 -21.95 14.43 0.38
C LEU A 75 -21.27 13.25 1.10
N ILE A 76 -21.67 12.00 0.80
CA ILE A 76 -20.96 10.80 1.29
C ILE A 76 -19.52 10.85 0.81
N ASP A 77 -19.31 11.18 -0.47
CA ASP A 77 -18.00 11.21 -1.11
C ASP A 77 -17.01 12.10 -0.34
N TYR A 78 -17.40 13.36 -0.11
CA TYR A 78 -16.60 14.35 0.62
C TYR A 78 -16.34 13.95 2.07
N LYS A 79 -17.35 13.39 2.74
CA LYS A 79 -17.23 12.94 4.13
C LYS A 79 -16.26 11.78 4.24
N VAL A 80 -16.37 10.78 3.38
CA VAL A 80 -15.46 9.64 3.34
C VAL A 80 -14.04 10.10 3.00
N GLN A 81 -13.88 10.98 2.00
CA GLN A 81 -12.56 11.49 1.63
C GLN A 81 -11.88 12.22 2.80
N SER A 82 -12.61 13.13 3.48
CA SER A 82 -12.09 13.86 4.64
C SER A 82 -11.64 12.94 5.77
N LEU A 83 -12.38 11.85 6.02
CA LEU A 83 -12.03 10.84 7.03
C LEU A 83 -10.83 9.98 6.62
N LEU A 84 -10.69 9.65 5.33
CA LEU A 84 -9.50 8.96 4.81
C LEU A 84 -8.26 9.86 4.96
N ASP A 85 -8.36 11.14 4.61
CA ASP A 85 -7.27 12.10 4.74
C ASP A 85 -6.89 12.34 6.22
N MET A 86 -7.88 12.39 7.11
CA MET A 86 -7.65 12.42 8.56
C MET A 86 -6.93 11.16 9.06
N SER A 87 -7.31 9.99 8.54
CA SER A 87 -6.66 8.72 8.87
C SER A 87 -5.21 8.71 8.42
N TYR A 88 -4.94 9.20 7.21
CA TYR A 88 -3.60 9.37 6.67
C TYR A 88 -2.78 10.36 7.51
N CYS A 89 -3.37 11.49 7.91
CA CYS A 89 -2.72 12.45 8.79
C CYS A 89 -2.34 11.83 10.15
N ALA A 90 -3.28 11.15 10.79
CA ALA A 90 -3.04 10.44 12.05
C ALA A 90 -1.90 9.41 11.90
N LEU A 91 -1.86 8.68 10.78
CA LEU A 91 -0.76 7.78 10.44
C LEU A 91 0.59 8.52 10.33
N ARG A 92 0.65 9.64 9.60
CA ARG A 92 1.88 10.45 9.46
C ARG A 92 2.38 11.02 10.77
N GLN A 93 1.48 11.34 11.69
CA GLN A 93 1.79 11.80 13.05
C GLN A 93 1.97 10.66 14.06
N ARG A 94 2.05 9.39 13.60
CA ARG A 94 2.25 8.18 14.42
C ARG A 94 1.14 7.94 15.45
N ASN A 95 -0.04 8.51 15.24
CA ASN A 95 -1.24 8.24 16.02
C ASN A 95 -2.03 7.06 15.43
N PHE A 96 -1.46 5.86 15.54
CA PHE A 96 -2.00 4.64 14.91
C PHE A 96 -3.40 4.27 15.40
N LYS A 97 -3.73 4.56 16.67
CA LYS A 97 -5.06 4.28 17.22
C LYS A 97 -6.13 5.11 16.53
N LEU A 98 -5.91 6.43 16.43
CA LEU A 98 -6.84 7.33 15.76
C LEU A 98 -6.97 6.99 14.27
N ALA A 99 -5.86 6.70 13.60
CA ALA A 99 -5.87 6.28 12.19
C ALA A 99 -6.78 5.06 11.96
N LEU A 100 -6.67 4.02 12.79
CA LEU A 100 -7.54 2.84 12.69
C LEU A 100 -8.99 3.14 13.01
N THR A 101 -9.26 3.99 14.03
CA THR A 101 -10.63 4.40 14.37
C THR A 101 -11.30 5.05 13.16
N LYS A 102 -10.63 6.03 12.53
CA LYS A 102 -11.17 6.76 11.38
C LYS A 102 -11.28 5.89 10.12
N LEU A 103 -10.35 4.98 9.86
CA LEU A 103 -10.49 4.00 8.78
C LEU A 103 -11.69 3.06 8.97
N ASN A 104 -11.95 2.61 10.19
CA ASN A 104 -13.08 1.71 10.44
C ASN A 104 -14.43 2.42 10.23
N GLU A 105 -14.50 3.73 10.50
CA GLU A 105 -15.68 4.57 10.22
C GLU A 105 -15.99 4.66 8.71
N THR A 106 -14.99 4.59 7.82
CA THR A 106 -15.21 4.73 6.37
C THR A 106 -15.50 3.42 5.65
N ARG A 107 -15.10 2.27 6.20
CA ARG A 107 -15.05 0.97 5.51
C ARG A 107 -16.37 0.55 4.83
N HIS A 108 -17.51 0.82 5.48
CA HIS A 108 -18.84 0.41 5.01
C HIS A 108 -19.46 1.40 4.01
N ARG A 109 -18.79 2.53 3.73
CA ARG A 109 -19.28 3.60 2.84
C ARG A 109 -18.45 3.76 1.56
N LEU A 110 -17.40 2.97 1.39
CA LEU A 110 -16.50 3.05 0.23
C LEU A 110 -17.25 2.79 -1.09
N ASP A 111 -18.17 1.82 -1.08
CA ASP A 111 -18.95 1.42 -2.26
C ASP A 111 -19.98 2.49 -2.69
N LEU A 112 -20.28 3.45 -1.80
CA LEU A 112 -21.24 4.54 -2.04
C LEU A 112 -20.58 5.81 -2.57
N CYS A 113 -19.26 5.84 -2.66
CA CYS A 113 -18.51 7.01 -3.09
C CYS A 113 -18.37 7.09 -4.62
N GLN A 114 -17.98 8.26 -5.11
CA GLN A 114 -17.42 8.41 -6.45
C GLN A 114 -16.08 7.66 -6.52
N ASN A 115 -15.87 6.97 -7.63
CA ASN A 115 -14.71 6.09 -7.85
C ASN A 115 -14.41 5.13 -6.67
N PRO A 116 -15.35 4.22 -6.31
CA PRO A 116 -15.19 3.29 -5.19
C PRO A 116 -13.86 2.52 -5.21
N LEU A 117 -13.41 2.12 -6.40
CA LEU A 117 -12.17 1.38 -6.60
C LEU A 117 -10.95 2.14 -6.05
N MET A 118 -10.81 3.43 -6.40
CA MET A 118 -9.67 4.25 -5.98
C MET A 118 -9.70 4.50 -4.47
N LYS A 119 -10.87 4.82 -3.90
CA LYS A 119 -11.02 5.00 -2.45
C LYS A 119 -10.76 3.73 -1.68
N SER A 120 -11.16 2.60 -2.24
CA SER A 120 -10.89 1.29 -1.66
C SER A 120 -9.39 0.99 -1.64
N ILE A 121 -8.66 1.28 -2.73
CA ILE A 121 -7.20 1.16 -2.76
C ILE A 121 -6.57 2.11 -1.73
N TYR A 122 -6.99 3.37 -1.66
CA TYR A 122 -6.43 4.30 -0.69
C TYR A 122 -6.68 3.87 0.77
N TRP A 123 -7.87 3.34 1.06
CA TRP A 123 -8.17 2.73 2.36
C TRP A 123 -7.24 1.55 2.68
N ASN A 124 -7.03 0.66 1.70
CA ASN A 124 -6.12 -0.47 1.79
C ASN A 124 -4.68 -0.01 2.08
N GLU A 125 -4.23 1.06 1.41
CA GLU A 125 -2.91 1.68 1.59
C GLU A 125 -2.70 2.10 3.05
N ILE A 126 -3.58 2.95 3.57
CA ILE A 126 -3.46 3.49 4.93
C ILE A 126 -3.53 2.36 5.95
N TYR A 127 -4.42 1.38 5.77
CA TYR A 127 -4.53 0.24 6.70
C TYR A 127 -3.24 -0.55 6.78
N CYS A 128 -2.65 -0.92 5.63
CA CYS A 128 -1.39 -1.65 5.59
C CYS A 128 -0.24 -0.84 6.20
N ASP A 129 -0.11 0.44 5.82
CA ASP A 129 0.96 1.32 6.31
C ASP A 129 0.88 1.53 7.84
N VAL A 130 -0.33 1.71 8.39
CA VAL A 130 -0.53 1.83 9.85
C VAL A 130 0.00 0.61 10.59
N HIS A 131 -0.32 -0.60 10.12
CA HIS A 131 0.14 -1.81 10.77
C HIS A 131 1.65 -2.00 10.61
N LEU A 132 2.19 -1.83 9.40
CA LEU A 132 3.63 -1.97 9.14
C LEU A 132 4.46 -0.99 9.97
N LYS A 133 4.12 0.30 9.98
CA LYS A 133 4.84 1.31 10.78
C LYS A 133 4.68 1.09 12.28
N ARG A 134 3.51 0.66 12.74
CA ARG A 134 3.32 0.32 14.15
C ARG A 134 4.26 -0.81 14.57
N HIS A 135 4.41 -1.84 13.74
CA HIS A 135 5.33 -2.94 14.02
C HIS A 135 6.80 -2.51 13.98
N GLN A 136 7.20 -1.66 13.02
CA GLN A 136 8.55 -1.11 12.97
C GLN A 136 8.93 -0.29 14.22
N MET A 137 7.98 0.41 14.84
CA MET A 137 8.24 1.20 16.04
C MET A 137 8.22 0.41 17.35
N GLN A 138 7.55 -0.74 17.40
CA GLN A 138 7.31 -1.53 18.62
C GLN A 138 8.32 -2.68 18.79
N SER A 139 9.55 -2.54 18.27
CA SER A 139 10.55 -3.59 18.05
C SER A 139 10.86 -4.51 19.25
N SER A 140 10.64 -4.09 20.49
CA SER A 140 10.85 -4.91 21.70
C SER A 140 9.65 -5.76 22.12
N THR A 141 8.47 -5.54 21.54
CA THR A 141 7.20 -6.21 21.91
C THR A 141 6.48 -6.87 20.75
N THR A 142 6.95 -6.64 19.52
CA THR A 142 6.35 -7.18 18.31
C THR A 142 6.82 -8.59 18.07
N THR A 143 5.88 -9.54 18.08
CA THR A 143 6.10 -10.90 17.61
C THR A 143 5.67 -11.03 16.15
N LEU A 144 6.25 -12.00 15.43
CA LEU A 144 5.77 -12.36 14.09
C LEU A 144 4.26 -12.63 14.09
N SER A 145 3.77 -13.35 15.10
CA SER A 145 2.35 -13.64 15.30
C SER A 145 1.50 -12.37 15.41
N SER A 146 1.98 -11.34 16.09
CA SER A 146 1.27 -10.07 16.18
C SER A 146 1.13 -9.35 14.83
N LEU A 147 2.12 -9.47 13.93
CA LEU A 147 2.07 -8.92 12.57
C LEU A 147 1.21 -9.78 11.64
N LEU A 148 1.43 -11.11 11.61
CA LEU A 148 0.72 -12.02 10.72
C LEU A 148 -0.76 -12.21 11.12
N SER A 149 -1.11 -12.00 12.39
CA SER A 149 -2.51 -11.98 12.84
C SER A 149 -3.30 -10.75 12.35
N THR A 150 -2.62 -9.68 11.90
CA THR A 150 -3.29 -8.55 11.26
C THR A 150 -3.93 -8.97 9.92
N SER A 151 -4.68 -8.08 9.28
CA SER A 151 -5.24 -8.37 7.95
C SER A 151 -4.35 -7.88 6.81
N VAL A 152 -3.09 -7.51 7.08
CA VAL A 152 -2.19 -6.88 6.09
C VAL A 152 -2.03 -7.76 4.84
N ALA A 153 -1.69 -9.05 4.98
CA ALA A 153 -1.55 -9.96 3.84
C ALA A 153 -2.83 -10.03 2.96
N LYS A 154 -4.00 -10.12 3.62
CA LYS A 154 -5.30 -10.13 2.95
C LYS A 154 -5.59 -8.82 2.21
N GLU A 155 -5.33 -7.69 2.86
CA GLU A 155 -5.59 -6.37 2.30
C GLU A 155 -4.60 -6.03 1.17
N LEU A 156 -3.34 -6.47 1.26
CA LEU A 156 -2.36 -6.41 0.15
C LEU A 156 -2.83 -7.24 -1.06
N LYS A 157 -3.34 -8.47 -0.84
CA LYS A 157 -3.86 -9.29 -1.94
C LYS A 157 -5.08 -8.66 -2.62
N LYS A 158 -5.98 -8.04 -1.86
CA LYS A 158 -7.10 -7.28 -2.44
C LYS A 158 -6.60 -6.07 -3.22
N MET A 159 -5.60 -5.37 -2.69
CA MET A 159 -4.99 -4.22 -3.36
C MET A 159 -4.36 -4.63 -4.69
N GLU A 160 -3.62 -5.73 -4.73
CA GLU A 160 -3.07 -6.34 -5.95
C GLU A 160 -4.16 -6.56 -7.01
N THR A 161 -5.26 -7.21 -6.64
CA THR A 161 -6.37 -7.45 -7.59
C THR A 161 -7.00 -6.17 -8.12
N LYS A 162 -7.14 -5.15 -7.28
CA LYS A 162 -7.73 -3.86 -7.64
C LYS A 162 -6.80 -3.05 -8.52
N VAL A 163 -5.52 -2.98 -8.18
CA VAL A 163 -4.49 -2.28 -8.95
C VAL A 163 -4.30 -2.92 -10.31
N ASN A 164 -4.29 -4.25 -10.41
CA ASN A 164 -4.22 -4.94 -11.70
C ASN A 164 -5.44 -4.69 -12.60
N SER A 165 -6.59 -4.34 -12.02
CA SER A 165 -7.78 -3.94 -12.79
C SER A 165 -7.78 -2.47 -13.22
N LEU A 166 -6.89 -1.64 -12.65
CA LEU A 166 -6.73 -0.25 -13.05
C LEU A 166 -5.90 -0.16 -14.33
N GLN A 167 -6.36 0.66 -15.28
CA GLN A 167 -5.53 1.12 -16.37
C GLN A 167 -4.66 2.28 -15.87
N ILE A 168 -3.33 2.19 -16.05
CA ILE A 168 -2.37 3.22 -15.61
C ILE A 168 -2.33 4.36 -16.63
N ILE A 169 -3.37 5.19 -16.60
CA ILE A 169 -3.58 6.26 -17.59
C ILE A 169 -3.05 7.60 -17.08
N ASP A 170 -3.15 7.84 -15.77
CA ASP A 170 -2.84 9.12 -15.14
C ASP A 170 -1.80 8.99 -14.01
N GLN A 171 -1.36 10.14 -13.49
CA GLN A 171 -0.40 10.19 -12.39
C GLN A 171 -0.96 9.56 -11.10
N GLN A 172 -2.27 9.63 -10.86
CA GLN A 172 -2.89 9.15 -9.63
C GLN A 172 -2.92 7.62 -9.58
N THR A 173 -3.31 6.98 -10.67
CA THR A 173 -3.29 5.52 -10.86
C THR A 173 -1.87 4.97 -10.81
N ALA A 174 -0.90 5.67 -11.41
CA ALA A 174 0.52 5.31 -11.30
C ALA A 174 1.03 5.39 -9.85
N GLN A 175 0.66 6.45 -9.11
CA GLN A 175 1.03 6.61 -7.71
C GLN A 175 0.43 5.50 -6.83
N LEU A 176 -0.84 5.16 -7.03
CA LEU A 176 -1.52 4.08 -6.28
C LEU A 176 -0.84 2.73 -6.50
N ASN A 177 -0.50 2.41 -7.75
CA ASN A 177 0.23 1.19 -8.07
C ASN A 177 1.61 1.16 -7.39
N SER A 178 2.39 2.24 -7.51
CA SER A 178 3.71 2.27 -6.89
C SER A 178 3.64 2.29 -5.35
N ASN A 179 2.60 2.87 -4.74
CA ASN A 179 2.35 2.74 -3.29
C ASN A 179 2.06 1.29 -2.88
N TYR A 180 1.25 0.56 -3.65
CA TYR A 180 1.03 -0.87 -3.43
C TYR A 180 2.35 -1.65 -3.45
N ILE A 181 3.21 -1.40 -4.43
CA ILE A 181 4.50 -2.07 -4.58
C ILE A 181 5.41 -1.80 -3.39
N GLN A 182 5.48 -0.54 -2.93
CA GLN A 182 6.25 -0.18 -1.74
C GLN A 182 5.73 -0.88 -0.49
N LEU A 183 4.42 -0.92 -0.28
CA LEU A 183 3.83 -1.63 0.87
C LEU A 183 4.07 -3.14 0.80
N ASN A 184 4.00 -3.72 -0.40
CA ASN A 184 4.30 -5.12 -0.63
C ASN A 184 5.77 -5.42 -0.29
N SER A 185 6.70 -4.61 -0.77
CA SER A 185 8.13 -4.73 -0.42
C SER A 185 8.35 -4.60 1.09
N GLN A 186 7.78 -3.57 1.72
CA GLN A 186 7.91 -3.35 3.16
C GLN A 186 7.37 -4.51 3.99
N PHE A 187 6.22 -5.07 3.61
CA PHE A 187 5.66 -6.24 4.27
C PHE A 187 6.58 -7.46 4.13
N SER A 188 6.98 -7.81 2.90
CA SER A 188 7.89 -8.94 2.65
C SER A 188 9.19 -8.78 3.42
N ARG A 189 9.82 -7.60 3.36
CA ARG A 189 11.06 -7.30 4.07
C ARG A 189 10.90 -7.43 5.58
N THR A 190 9.85 -6.85 6.15
CA THR A 190 9.61 -6.92 7.60
C THR A 190 9.47 -8.36 8.08
N VAL A 191 8.74 -9.20 7.34
CA VAL A 191 8.55 -10.62 7.68
C VAL A 191 9.84 -11.41 7.50
N ILE A 192 10.53 -11.25 6.36
CA ILE A 192 11.80 -11.94 6.08
C ILE A 192 12.86 -11.56 7.12
N ASP A 193 13.02 -10.27 7.42
CA ASP A 193 13.98 -9.77 8.42
C ASP A 193 13.71 -10.36 9.80
N PHE A 194 12.44 -10.47 10.19
CA PHE A 194 12.05 -11.10 11.45
C PHE A 194 12.42 -12.58 11.48
N LEU A 195 12.13 -13.31 10.40
CA LEU A 195 12.38 -14.75 10.31
C LEU A 195 13.88 -15.07 10.22
N LEU A 196 14.67 -14.25 9.55
CA LEU A 196 16.12 -14.40 9.52
C LEU A 196 16.74 -14.17 10.90
N ALA A 197 16.18 -13.26 11.70
CA ALA A 197 16.60 -13.04 13.09
C ALA A 197 16.09 -14.11 14.06
N GLN A 198 14.87 -14.63 13.84
CA GLN A 198 14.20 -15.59 14.70
C GLN A 198 13.45 -16.66 13.87
N PRO A 199 14.15 -17.69 13.35
CA PRO A 199 13.53 -18.70 12.48
C PRO A 199 12.41 -19.51 13.15
N GLN A 200 12.53 -19.75 14.47
CA GLN A 200 11.55 -20.53 15.24
C GLN A 200 10.19 -19.81 15.38
N ALA A 201 10.15 -18.49 15.18
CA ALA A 201 8.92 -17.72 15.34
C ALA A 201 7.82 -18.10 14.35
N TYR A 202 8.18 -18.66 13.18
CA TYR A 202 7.18 -19.17 12.24
C TYR A 202 6.50 -20.43 12.76
N TYR A 203 7.26 -21.34 13.37
CA TYR A 203 6.71 -22.54 13.99
C TYR A 203 5.77 -22.17 15.16
N GLU A 204 6.19 -21.23 16.01
CA GLU A 204 5.34 -20.69 17.08
C GLU A 204 4.05 -20.06 16.53
N TYR A 205 4.12 -19.33 15.42
CA TYR A 205 2.95 -18.79 14.75
C TYR A 205 2.02 -19.90 14.26
N GLU A 206 2.54 -20.89 13.53
CA GLU A 206 1.76 -21.99 12.93
C GLU A 206 1.05 -22.83 14.00
N GLN A 207 1.67 -23.04 15.16
CA GLN A 207 1.15 -23.86 16.24
C GLN A 207 0.31 -23.07 17.26
N ASP A 208 0.17 -21.75 17.12
CA ASP A 208 -0.60 -20.93 18.06
C ASP A 208 -2.12 -21.13 17.88
N GLU A 209 -2.72 -21.95 18.74
CA GLU A 209 -4.17 -22.22 18.76
C GLU A 209 -5.04 -20.96 18.91
N LYS A 210 -4.49 -19.85 19.41
CA LYS A 210 -5.24 -18.58 19.52
C LYS A 210 -5.39 -17.88 18.18
N ILE A 211 -4.59 -18.24 17.19
CA ILE A 211 -4.64 -17.65 15.85
C ILE A 211 -5.62 -18.48 15.01
N PRO A 212 -6.72 -17.89 14.51
CA PRO A 212 -7.67 -18.64 13.70
C PRO A 212 -7.02 -19.18 12.43
N GLN A 213 -7.33 -20.41 12.02
CA GLN A 213 -6.85 -20.99 10.75
C GLN A 213 -7.08 -20.07 9.53
N ALA A 214 -8.11 -19.24 9.58
CA ALA A 214 -8.41 -18.24 8.57
C ALA A 214 -7.30 -17.19 8.38
N LYS A 215 -6.41 -16.98 9.37
CA LYS A 215 -5.25 -16.08 9.30
C LYS A 215 -4.06 -16.74 8.62
N HIS A 216 -3.78 -18.00 8.93
CA HIS A 216 -2.80 -18.81 8.19
C HIS A 216 -3.11 -18.84 6.69
N LYS A 217 -4.38 -19.14 6.36
CA LYS A 217 -4.87 -19.12 4.98
C LYS A 217 -4.76 -17.76 4.29
N GLN A 218 -4.78 -16.64 5.03
CA GLN A 218 -4.61 -15.32 4.42
C GLN A 218 -3.20 -15.10 3.90
N LEU A 219 -2.19 -15.62 4.60
CA LEU A 219 -0.80 -15.56 4.16
C LEU A 219 -0.57 -16.44 2.92
N GLU A 220 -1.09 -17.67 2.95
CA GLU A 220 -1.04 -18.61 1.81
C GLU A 220 -1.75 -18.03 0.58
N MET A 221 -2.93 -17.45 0.76
CA MET A 221 -3.69 -16.80 -0.32
C MET A 221 -2.98 -15.56 -0.87
N TYR A 222 -2.27 -14.82 -0.02
CA TYR A 222 -1.45 -13.70 -0.46
C TYR A 222 -0.30 -14.16 -1.35
N LEU A 223 0.36 -15.27 -1.00
CA LEU A 223 1.48 -15.83 -1.76
C LEU A 223 1.03 -16.52 -3.04
N TYR A 224 0.09 -17.46 -2.95
CA TYR A 224 -0.27 -18.37 -4.04
C TYR A 224 -1.55 -18.00 -4.79
N GLY A 225 -2.36 -17.05 -4.29
CA GLY A 225 -3.65 -16.70 -4.89
C GLY A 225 -4.80 -17.60 -4.44
N LEU A 226 -5.86 -17.64 -5.25
CA LEU A 226 -7.14 -18.31 -4.94
C LEU A 226 -7.21 -19.76 -5.44
N ASP A 227 -6.13 -20.29 -6.03
CA ASP A 227 -6.15 -21.62 -6.61
C ASP A 227 -6.33 -22.68 -5.51
N ASN A 228 -7.26 -23.62 -5.74
CA ASN A 228 -7.80 -24.58 -4.76
C ASN A 228 -6.77 -25.52 -4.10
N ASN A 229 -5.49 -25.41 -4.46
CA ASN A 229 -4.37 -26.12 -3.86
C ASN A 229 -3.47 -25.11 -3.13
N THR A 230 -4.01 -24.39 -2.13
CA THR A 230 -3.18 -23.57 -1.24
C THR A 230 -2.13 -24.46 -0.59
N LYS A 231 -0.91 -24.40 -1.11
CA LYS A 231 0.24 -25.11 -0.55
C LYS A 231 0.44 -24.57 0.86
N GLN A 232 0.41 -25.47 1.83
CA GLN A 232 0.74 -25.12 3.20
C GLN A 232 2.24 -24.86 3.29
N ILE A 233 2.58 -23.75 3.93
CA ILE A 233 3.97 -23.38 4.18
C ILE A 233 4.34 -23.94 5.55
N GLN A 234 5.21 -24.95 5.56
CA GLN A 234 5.53 -25.72 6.76
C GLN A 234 6.80 -25.22 7.46
N GLN A 235 7.61 -24.40 6.78
CA GLN A 235 8.92 -23.97 7.27
C GLN A 235 9.15 -22.48 7.01
N ALA A 236 9.89 -21.84 7.92
CA ALA A 236 10.28 -20.43 7.80
C ALA A 236 11.07 -20.17 6.50
N ASP A 237 11.97 -21.08 6.14
CA ASP A 237 12.80 -20.98 4.94
C ASP A 237 11.98 -20.93 3.66
N GLN A 238 10.93 -21.77 3.57
CA GLN A 238 9.98 -21.74 2.46
C GLN A 238 9.20 -20.42 2.43
N LEU A 239 8.77 -19.91 3.59
CA LEU A 239 8.08 -18.61 3.65
C LEU A 239 8.98 -17.46 3.16
N ILE A 240 10.24 -17.45 3.59
CA ILE A 240 11.23 -16.44 3.17
C ILE A 240 11.42 -16.48 1.65
N TYR A 241 11.63 -17.68 1.10
CA TYR A 241 11.79 -17.89 -0.33
C TYR A 241 10.60 -17.33 -1.12
N GLU A 242 9.38 -17.72 -0.76
CA GLU A 242 8.17 -17.32 -1.47
C GLU A 242 7.91 -15.81 -1.37
N LEU A 243 8.15 -15.21 -0.20
CA LEU A 243 8.00 -13.76 -0.01
C LEU A 243 9.02 -12.95 -0.82
N PHE A 244 10.27 -13.42 -0.88
CA PHE A 244 11.33 -12.78 -1.65
C PHE A 244 11.04 -12.84 -3.15
N HIS A 245 10.68 -14.02 -3.66
CA HIS A 245 10.35 -14.21 -5.08
C HIS A 245 9.08 -13.46 -5.48
N LYS A 246 8.03 -13.47 -4.65
CA LYS A 246 6.84 -12.65 -4.90
C LYS A 246 7.18 -11.15 -4.95
N CYS A 247 7.97 -10.66 -3.99
CA CYS A 247 8.37 -9.25 -3.94
C CYS A 247 9.14 -8.84 -5.21
N THR A 248 10.14 -9.63 -5.60
CA THR A 248 10.96 -9.34 -6.79
C THR A 248 10.17 -9.50 -8.09
N SER A 249 9.27 -10.47 -8.21
CA SER A 249 8.41 -10.64 -9.39
C SER A 249 7.49 -9.44 -9.59
N ILE A 250 6.80 -8.99 -8.53
CA ILE A 250 5.89 -7.83 -8.59
C ILE A 250 6.65 -6.57 -9.02
N LEU A 251 7.84 -6.35 -8.47
CA LEU A 251 8.69 -5.22 -8.86
C LEU A 251 9.10 -5.28 -10.33
N LYS A 252 9.57 -6.44 -10.81
CA LYS A 252 9.97 -6.65 -12.21
C LYS A 252 8.81 -6.45 -13.18
N GLU A 253 7.69 -7.12 -12.94
CA GLU A 253 6.49 -7.02 -13.80
C GLU A 253 5.98 -5.58 -13.88
N ASN A 254 6.03 -4.84 -12.78
CA ASN A 254 5.63 -3.45 -12.78
C ASN A 254 6.60 -2.55 -13.56
N ILE A 255 7.90 -2.74 -13.36
CA ILE A 255 8.93 -2.01 -14.10
C ILE A 255 8.75 -2.23 -15.60
N GLU A 256 8.60 -3.49 -16.03
CA GLU A 256 8.37 -3.84 -17.44
C GLU A 256 7.11 -3.17 -18.00
N LYS A 257 6.00 -3.17 -17.25
CA LYS A 257 4.76 -2.47 -17.66
C LYS A 257 4.99 -0.97 -17.81
N GLN A 258 5.65 -0.34 -16.85
CA GLN A 258 5.91 1.11 -16.87
C GLN A 258 6.88 1.51 -17.99
N GLU A 259 7.90 0.70 -18.28
CA GLU A 259 8.81 0.95 -19.41
C GLU A 259 8.10 0.84 -20.75
N ASN A 260 7.25 -0.18 -20.94
CA ASN A 260 6.43 -0.32 -22.13
C ASN A 260 5.48 0.88 -22.31
N ASP A 261 4.90 1.39 -21.23
CA ASP A 261 4.02 2.56 -21.25
C ASP A 261 4.77 3.85 -21.61
N LEU A 262 6.04 3.99 -21.24
CA LEU A 262 6.87 5.16 -21.58
C LEU A 262 7.31 5.18 -23.04
N GLN A 263 7.39 4.01 -23.68
CA GLN A 263 7.68 3.92 -25.12
C GLN A 263 6.49 4.33 -25.99
N ASN A 264 5.28 4.47 -25.42
CA ASN A 264 4.09 4.93 -26.12
C ASN A 264 4.06 6.47 -26.21
N PRO A 265 4.19 7.08 -27.41
CA PRO A 265 4.34 8.53 -27.59
C PRO A 265 3.07 9.36 -27.31
N SER A 266 1.97 8.72 -26.89
CA SER A 266 0.68 9.36 -26.62
C SER A 266 0.56 9.93 -25.20
N ILE A 267 1.54 9.73 -24.31
CA ILE A 267 1.41 10.04 -22.87
C ILE A 267 2.29 11.24 -22.49
N ASN A 268 1.64 12.39 -22.22
CA ASN A 268 2.27 13.65 -21.79
C ASN A 268 2.79 13.66 -20.33
N ILE A 269 2.98 12.50 -19.68
CA ILE A 269 3.31 12.35 -18.25
C ILE A 269 4.71 11.75 -18.07
N CYS A 270 5.70 12.19 -18.86
CA CYS A 270 7.02 11.57 -18.88
C CYS A 270 7.75 11.71 -17.53
N SER A 271 7.82 12.92 -16.95
CA SER A 271 8.63 13.18 -15.76
C SER A 271 8.12 12.52 -14.47
N ALA A 272 6.80 12.48 -14.25
CA ALA A 272 6.25 11.82 -13.06
C ALA A 272 6.39 10.29 -13.16
N LYS A 273 6.23 9.72 -14.37
CA LYS A 273 6.47 8.29 -14.60
C LYS A 273 7.95 7.92 -14.47
N GLU A 274 8.86 8.76 -14.96
CA GLU A 274 10.30 8.57 -14.76
C GLU A 274 10.68 8.57 -13.28
N ASN A 275 10.13 9.48 -12.47
CA ASN A 275 10.35 9.50 -11.02
C ASN A 275 9.84 8.22 -10.33
N ILE A 276 8.70 7.69 -10.77
CA ILE A 276 8.14 6.44 -10.24
C ILE A 276 9.03 5.25 -10.65
N LEU A 277 9.43 5.15 -11.92
CA LEU A 277 10.36 4.13 -12.39
C LEU A 277 11.68 4.17 -11.61
N SER A 278 12.25 5.35 -11.47
CA SER A 278 13.46 5.60 -10.69
C SER A 278 13.34 5.04 -9.27
N ARG A 279 12.20 5.27 -8.62
CA ARG A 279 11.88 4.75 -7.29
C ARG A 279 11.74 3.22 -7.28
N ASP A 280 11.01 2.66 -8.22
CA ASP A 280 10.74 1.22 -8.30
C ASP A 280 12.04 0.42 -8.60
N TYR A 281 12.90 0.92 -9.49
CA TYR A 281 14.24 0.36 -9.71
C TYR A 281 15.12 0.42 -8.46
N ASN A 282 15.08 1.52 -7.71
CA ASN A 282 15.84 1.63 -6.47
C ASN A 282 15.36 0.66 -5.40
N GLU A 283 14.04 0.44 -5.31
CA GLU A 283 13.49 -0.53 -4.37
C GLU A 283 13.91 -1.95 -4.74
N LEU A 284 13.83 -2.32 -6.02
CA LEU A 284 14.30 -3.63 -6.52
C LEU A 284 15.80 -3.83 -6.23
N ALA A 285 16.63 -2.85 -6.55
CA ALA A 285 18.05 -2.88 -6.24
C ALA A 285 18.31 -3.00 -4.73
N SER A 286 17.55 -2.27 -3.90
CA SER A 286 17.72 -2.32 -2.45
C SER A 286 17.36 -3.68 -1.90
N VAL A 287 16.20 -4.23 -2.26
CA VAL A 287 15.75 -5.55 -1.79
C VAL A 287 16.80 -6.59 -2.12
N CYS A 288 17.25 -6.65 -3.38
CA CYS A 288 18.25 -7.61 -3.81
C CYS A 288 19.61 -7.41 -3.14
N ASP A 289 20.12 -6.17 -3.04
CA ASP A 289 21.43 -5.89 -2.42
C ASP A 289 21.43 -6.17 -0.91
N ASP A 290 20.33 -5.87 -0.21
CA ASP A 290 20.23 -6.08 1.24
C ASP A 290 20.33 -7.58 1.60
N TYR A 291 19.73 -8.46 0.78
CA TYR A 291 19.85 -9.91 0.99
C TYR A 291 21.13 -10.51 0.39
N LEU A 292 21.64 -9.98 -0.74
CA LEU A 292 22.93 -10.41 -1.29
C LEU A 292 24.07 -10.11 -0.31
N ARG A 293 24.04 -8.95 0.35
CA ARG A 293 25.03 -8.62 1.39
C ARG A 293 24.96 -9.57 2.59
N ARG A 294 23.76 -10.03 2.96
CA ARG A 294 23.59 -11.03 4.01
C ARG A 294 24.10 -12.40 3.59
N TYR A 295 23.97 -12.75 2.31
CA TYR A 295 24.58 -13.94 1.74
C TYR A 295 26.11 -13.88 1.85
N GLU A 296 26.71 -12.79 1.36
CA GLU A 296 28.16 -12.57 1.37
C GLU A 296 28.76 -12.60 2.78
N ASN A 297 28.05 -12.08 3.78
CA ASN A 297 28.53 -11.98 5.16
C ASN A 297 28.29 -13.24 6.00
N ASN A 298 27.52 -14.22 5.51
CA ASN A 298 27.25 -15.44 6.26
C ASN A 298 28.41 -16.44 6.09
N GLU A 299 29.20 -16.63 7.14
CA GLU A 299 30.31 -17.60 7.15
C GLU A 299 29.83 -19.07 7.18
N VAL A 300 28.57 -19.31 7.54
CA VAL A 300 27.96 -20.65 7.61
C VAL A 300 27.20 -20.90 6.30
N GLU A 301 27.48 -22.01 5.63
CA GLU A 301 26.71 -22.51 4.48
C GLU A 301 25.22 -22.53 4.84
N ASN A 302 24.48 -21.56 4.32
CA ASN A 302 23.06 -21.41 4.58
C ASN A 302 22.30 -21.79 3.31
N ASN A 303 21.86 -23.05 3.28
CA ASN A 303 21.05 -23.61 2.18
C ASN A 303 19.87 -22.71 1.79
N LEU A 304 19.31 -21.94 2.73
CA LEU A 304 18.25 -20.96 2.43
C LEU A 304 18.72 -19.87 1.46
N MET A 305 19.91 -19.31 1.71
CA MET A 305 20.42 -18.23 0.87
C MET A 305 20.84 -18.79 -0.49
N ASP A 306 21.49 -19.95 -0.55
CA ASP A 306 21.78 -20.61 -1.84
C ASP A 306 20.49 -20.89 -2.65
N ASN A 307 19.41 -21.27 -1.97
CA ASN A 307 18.10 -21.48 -2.59
C ASN A 307 17.43 -20.16 -3.04
N LEU A 308 17.55 -19.07 -2.28
CA LEU A 308 17.06 -17.73 -2.66
C LEU A 308 17.73 -17.22 -3.93
N PHE A 309 19.01 -17.56 -4.14
CA PHE A 309 19.81 -17.14 -5.30
C PHE A 309 20.02 -18.26 -6.34
N GLN A 310 19.12 -19.27 -6.34
CA GLN A 310 19.15 -20.53 -7.12
C GLN A 310 20.02 -20.52 -8.39
N GLY A 311 21.00 -21.43 -8.44
CA GLY A 311 21.59 -22.02 -9.65
C GLY A 311 22.76 -21.30 -10.31
N ASN A 312 22.93 -19.99 -10.12
CA ASN A 312 24.01 -19.21 -10.77
C ASN A 312 24.88 -18.41 -9.78
N ASN A 313 25.03 -18.86 -8.52
CA ASN A 313 25.88 -18.23 -7.49
C ASN A 313 25.67 -16.70 -7.39
N GLY A 314 24.42 -16.25 -7.24
CA GLY A 314 24.14 -14.81 -7.12
C GLY A 314 24.35 -13.96 -8.39
N ASN A 315 24.96 -14.48 -9.46
CA ASN A 315 25.28 -13.70 -10.67
C ASN A 315 24.05 -13.05 -11.31
N ASN A 316 22.94 -13.79 -11.44
CA ASN A 316 21.70 -13.26 -12.02
C ASN A 316 21.10 -12.12 -11.17
N ILE A 317 21.31 -12.15 -9.85
CA ILE A 317 20.80 -11.11 -8.95
C ILE A 317 21.78 -9.94 -8.87
N ALA A 318 23.08 -10.20 -8.90
CA ALA A 318 24.12 -9.19 -9.01
C ALA A 318 23.95 -8.37 -10.31
N GLU A 319 23.69 -9.03 -11.44
CA GLU A 319 23.38 -8.39 -12.72
C GLU A 319 22.11 -7.55 -12.62
N LEU A 320 21.05 -8.09 -12.00
CA LEU A 320 19.81 -7.37 -11.75
C LEU A 320 20.02 -6.11 -10.90
N ILE A 321 20.85 -6.17 -9.85
CA ILE A 321 21.19 -5.03 -9.01
C ILE A 321 21.92 -3.98 -9.84
N VAL A 322 22.95 -4.37 -10.60
CA VAL A 322 23.73 -3.46 -11.44
C VAL A 322 22.82 -2.75 -12.44
N LYS A 323 22.02 -3.51 -13.20
CA LYS A 323 21.06 -2.95 -14.17
C LYS A 323 20.05 -2.02 -13.49
N SER A 324 19.48 -2.42 -12.36
CA SER A 324 18.48 -1.64 -11.64
C SER A 324 19.03 -0.32 -11.11
N VAL A 325 20.24 -0.31 -10.53
CA VAL A 325 20.86 0.93 -10.02
C VAL A 325 21.23 1.87 -11.18
N LEU A 326 21.78 1.35 -12.28
CA LEU A 326 22.12 2.20 -13.43
C LEU A 326 20.87 2.81 -14.08
N LEU A 327 19.79 2.04 -14.21
CA LEU A 327 18.52 2.54 -14.72
C LEU A 327 17.88 3.54 -13.75
N SER A 328 17.97 3.34 -12.44
CA SER A 328 17.48 4.32 -11.47
C SER A 328 18.25 5.66 -11.55
N MET A 329 19.56 5.62 -11.81
CA MET A 329 20.36 6.83 -12.08
C MET A 329 19.93 7.51 -13.38
N LYS A 330 19.68 6.75 -14.45
CA LYS A 330 19.20 7.27 -15.73
C LYS A 330 17.90 8.07 -15.56
N TYR A 331 17.00 7.59 -14.72
CA TYR A 331 15.73 8.25 -14.39
C TYR A 331 15.84 9.27 -13.23
N GLY A 332 17.05 9.75 -12.91
CA GLY A 332 17.25 10.91 -12.02
C GLY A 332 17.35 10.61 -10.52
N SER A 333 17.58 9.36 -10.10
CA SER A 333 17.81 9.07 -8.68
C SER A 333 19.19 9.52 -8.21
N ASN A 334 19.23 10.38 -7.20
CA ASN A 334 20.45 10.68 -6.43
C ASN A 334 20.89 9.50 -5.54
N GLU A 335 20.00 8.53 -5.30
CA GLU A 335 20.29 7.38 -4.44
C GLU A 335 21.16 6.34 -5.14
N GLY A 336 21.10 6.29 -6.48
CA GLY A 336 22.03 5.48 -7.27
C GLY A 336 23.48 5.92 -7.04
N VAL A 337 23.75 7.22 -6.99
CA VAL A 337 25.11 7.76 -6.74
C VAL A 337 25.65 7.29 -5.39
N LYS A 338 24.80 7.23 -4.35
CA LYS A 338 25.20 6.73 -3.03
C LYS A 338 25.55 5.24 -3.05
N ARG A 339 24.96 4.47 -3.97
CA ARG A 339 25.21 3.03 -4.15
C ARG A 339 26.36 2.73 -5.12
N PHE A 340 26.99 3.75 -5.71
CA PHE A 340 28.05 3.56 -6.70
C PHE A 340 29.25 2.78 -6.15
N SER A 341 29.66 3.03 -4.90
CA SER A 341 30.73 2.25 -4.26
C SER A 341 30.39 0.76 -4.13
N ARG A 342 29.12 0.45 -3.83
CA ARG A 342 28.62 -0.91 -3.74
C ARG A 342 28.56 -1.58 -5.12
N LEU A 343 28.21 -0.85 -6.18
CA LEU A 343 28.25 -1.38 -7.54
C LEU A 343 29.63 -1.88 -7.93
N LEU A 344 30.69 -1.12 -7.61
CA LEU A 344 32.06 -1.56 -7.89
C LEU A 344 32.39 -2.87 -7.18
N GLN A 345 32.02 -2.99 -5.90
CA GLN A 345 32.21 -4.23 -5.14
C GLN A 345 31.47 -5.42 -5.76
N ILE A 346 30.23 -5.23 -6.22
CA ILE A 346 29.44 -6.30 -6.85
C ILE A 346 30.09 -6.74 -8.16
N VAL A 347 30.55 -5.80 -9.00
CA VAL A 347 31.23 -6.13 -10.26
C VAL A 347 32.56 -6.86 -10.00
N ASP A 348 33.28 -6.48 -8.95
CA ASP A 348 34.54 -7.14 -8.57
C ASP A 348 34.31 -8.57 -8.04
N LEU A 349 33.26 -8.79 -7.24
CA LEU A 349 32.92 -10.09 -6.65
C LEU A 349 32.21 -11.02 -7.66
N TYR A 350 31.43 -10.45 -8.57
CA TYR A 350 30.61 -11.13 -9.56
C TYR A 350 30.91 -10.55 -10.97
N PRO A 351 32.02 -10.96 -11.61
CA PRO A 351 32.47 -10.36 -12.88
C PRO A 351 31.54 -10.64 -14.08
N ASN A 352 30.71 -11.68 -14.02
CA ASN A 352 29.75 -12.03 -15.08
C ASN A 352 28.49 -11.14 -15.09
N THR A 353 28.52 -9.99 -14.40
CA THR A 353 27.37 -9.06 -14.29
C THR A 353 27.30 -8.01 -15.39
N MET A 354 28.31 -8.00 -16.28
CA MET A 354 28.48 -7.01 -17.35
C MET A 354 28.18 -7.55 -18.75
N ASP A 355 27.81 -8.82 -18.87
CA ASP A 355 27.28 -9.41 -20.12
C ASP A 355 25.78 -9.06 -20.29
#